data_AF-A0A450V8Y3-F1
#
_entry.id   AF-A0A450V8Y3-F1
#
_cell.length_a   1.000
_cell.length_b   1.000
_cell.length_c   1.000
_cell.angle_alpha   90.00
_cell.angle_beta   90.00
_cell.angle_gamma   90.00
#
_symmetry.space_group_name_H-M   'P 1'
#
loop_
_entity.id
_entity.type
_entity.pdbx_description
1 polymer ?
#
loop_
_entity_poly.entity_id
_entity_poly.type
_entity_poly.pdbx_seq_one_letter_code
_entity_poly.pdbx_strand_id
1 'polypeptide(L)' 'MKPKIYIETSIVSYLVARGSRDFVATANRKLTREWWETRSACFELVISEFVSREAAAGDADAAARRMNVIRSRNSR' A
#
# COMPACT_ATOMS: atom_id res chain seq x y z
N MET A 1 17.05 4.23 -15.67
CA MET A 1 16.77 3.31 -14.54
C MET A 1 15.84 4.03 -13.58
N LYS A 2 14.76 3.40 -13.10
CA LYS A 2 13.87 4.05 -12.12
C LYS A 2 14.49 3.98 -10.73
N PRO A 3 14.43 5.03 -9.91
CA PRO A 3 14.83 4.94 -8.51
C PRO A 3 13.93 3.94 -7.76
N LYS A 4 14.54 3.19 -6.85
CA LYS A 4 13.84 2.20 -6.02
C LYS A 4 13.28 2.87 -4.77
N ILE A 5 12.04 2.57 -4.43
CA ILE A 5 11.41 2.98 -3.16
C ILE A 5 10.90 1.75 -2.44
N TYR A 6 11.28 1.64 -1.18
CA TYR A 6 10.76 0.64 -0.27
C TYR A 6 9.38 1.07 0.25
N ILE A 7 8.42 0.15 0.24
CA ILE A 7 7.05 0.39 0.69
C ILE A 7 6.77 -0.40 1.97
N GLU A 8 6.37 0.31 3.01
CA GLU A 8 5.95 -0.28 4.30
C GLU A 8 4.49 -0.76 4.28
N THR A 9 4.16 -1.70 5.16
CA THR A 9 2.81 -2.27 5.33
C THR A 9 1.73 -1.20 5.55
N SER A 10 2.06 -0.13 6.26
CA SER A 10 1.15 0.99 6.55
C SER A 10 0.65 1.67 5.27
N ILE A 11 1.52 1.84 4.27
CA ILE A 11 1.17 2.44 2.97
C ILE A 11 0.14 1.57 2.26
N VAL A 12 0.40 0.26 2.19
CA VAL A 12 -0.54 -0.71 1.59
C VAL A 12 -1.88 -0.70 2.33
N SER A 13 -1.84 -0.61 3.66
CA SER A 13 -3.04 -0.55 4.49
C SER A 13 -3.86 0.72 4.25
N TYR A 14 -3.20 1.88 4.16
CA TYR A 14 -3.88 3.15 3.89
C TYR A 14 -4.55 3.21 2.51
N LEU A 15 -4.00 2.53 1.50
CA LEU A 15 -4.61 2.48 0.16
C LEU A 15 -5.99 1.81 0.15
N VAL A 16 -6.17 0.77 0.98
CA VAL A 16 -7.35 -0.11 0.95
C VAL A 16 -8.22 -0.07 2.20
N ALA A 17 -7.80 0.69 3.22
CA ALA A 17 -8.57 0.88 4.44
C ALA A 17 -9.97 1.43 4.12
N ARG A 18 -10.96 1.03 4.92
CA ARG A 18 -12.30 1.63 4.90
C ARG A 18 -12.32 2.85 5.82
N GLY A 19 -13.30 3.75 5.63
CA GLY A 19 -13.37 5.05 6.33
C GLY A 19 -13.03 4.96 7.82
N SER A 20 -12.29 5.94 8.33
CA SER A 20 -11.92 6.02 9.74
C SER A 20 -12.53 7.28 10.36
N ARG A 21 -12.88 7.23 11.65
CA ARG A 21 -13.23 8.43 12.43
C ARG A 21 -11.99 9.18 12.93
N ASP A 22 -10.82 8.57 12.80
CA ASP A 22 -9.53 9.17 13.13
C ASP A 22 -9.09 10.13 12.00
N PHE A 23 -8.89 11.39 12.36
CA PHE A 23 -8.45 12.44 11.45
C PHE A 23 -7.04 12.19 10.88
N VAL A 24 -6.10 11.73 11.71
CA VAL A 24 -4.72 11.44 11.28
C VAL A 24 -4.71 10.28 10.30
N ALA A 25 -5.45 9.21 10.61
CA ALA A 25 -5.60 8.10 9.68
C ALA A 25 -6.21 8.55 8.35
N THR A 26 -7.21 9.43 8.40
CA THR A 26 -7.85 9.99 7.19
C THR A 26 -6.88 10.82 6.36
N ALA A 27 -6.08 11.68 7.00
CA ALA A 27 -5.06 12.50 6.33
C ALA A 27 -3.98 11.62 5.67
N ASN A 28 -3.44 10.63 6.39
CA ASN A 28 -2.44 9.70 5.87
C ASN A 28 -2.95 8.91 4.66
N ARG A 29 -4.23 8.50 4.69
CA ARG A 29 -4.87 7.84 3.54
C ARG A 29 -4.96 8.76 2.32
N LYS A 30 -5.35 10.02 2.52
CA LYS A 30 -5.44 10.99 1.44
C LYS A 30 -4.07 11.20 0.78
N LEU A 31 -3.05 11.48 1.59
CA LEU A 31 -1.67 11.68 1.11
C LEU A 31 -1.12 10.43 0.42
N THR A 32 -1.33 9.25 1.01
CA THR A 32 -0.90 7.98 0.44
C THR A 32 -1.53 7.75 -0.93
N ARG A 33 -2.84 7.98 -1.07
CA ARG A 33 -3.56 7.79 -2.34
C ARG A 33 -3.10 8.79 -3.39
N GLU A 34 -2.98 10.06 -3.03
CA GLU A 34 -2.50 11.10 -3.94
C GLU A 34 -1.10 10.79 -4.47
N TRP A 35 -0.16 10.41 -3.60
CA TRP A 35 1.17 10.00 -4.02
C TRP A 35 1.14 8.73 -4.90
N TRP A 36 0.30 7.76 -4.53
CA TRP A 36 0.18 6.51 -5.26
C TRP A 36 -0.29 6.72 -6.70
N GLU A 37 -1.29 7.59 -6.90
CA GLU A 37 -1.86 7.90 -8.20
C GLU A 37 -0.95 8.80 -9.04
N THR A 38 -0.29 9.79 -8.42
CA THR A 38 0.42 10.83 -9.17
C THR A 38 1.91 10.55 -9.37
N ARG A 39 2.56 9.80 -8.47
CA ARG A 39 4.02 9.66 -8.47
C ARG A 39 4.53 8.23 -8.47
N SER A 40 3.79 7.27 -7.95
CA SER A 40 4.34 5.93 -7.73
C SER A 40 4.79 5.22 -9.03
N ALA A 41 4.23 5.59 -10.18
CA ALA A 41 4.62 5.03 -11.48
C ALA A 41 6.04 5.41 -11.92
N CYS A 42 6.61 6.48 -11.34
CA CYS A 42 7.97 6.95 -11.60
C CYS A 42 9.06 6.11 -10.91
N PHE A 43 8.67 5.21 -10.00
CA PHE A 43 9.58 4.45 -9.16
C PHE A 43 9.45 2.94 -9.42
N GLU A 44 10.52 2.21 -9.11
CA GLU A 44 10.45 0.77 -8.89
C GLU A 44 10.09 0.56 -7.42
N LEU A 45 8.88 0.06 -7.16
CA LEU A 45 8.43 -0.16 -5.78
C LEU A 45 8.83 -1.57 -5.35
N VAL A 46 9.48 -1.64 -4.20
CA VAL A 46 9.92 -2.90 -3.60
C VAL A 46 9.34 -3.05 -2.19
N ILE A 47 9.11 -4.28 -1.77
CA ILE A 47 8.67 -4.63 -0.42
C ILE A 47 9.53 -5.78 0.11
N SER A 48 9.55 -5.93 1.43
CA SER A 48 10.16 -7.10 2.07
C SER A 48 9.17 -8.26 2.14
N GLU A 49 9.68 -9.46 2.44
CA GLU A 49 8.84 -10.61 2.79
C GLU A 49 7.99 -10.32 4.04
N PHE A 50 8.52 -9.57 5.00
CA PHE A 50 7.80 -9.18 6.20
C PHE A 50 6.55 -8.37 5.87
N VAL A 51 6.66 -7.37 5.00
CA VAL A 51 5.51 -6.58 4.50
C VAL A 51 4.47 -7.46 3.83
N SER A 52 4.91 -8.45 3.05
CA SER A 52 3.99 -9.42 2.40
C SER A 52 3.23 -10.25 3.43
N ARG A 53 3.92 -10.72 4.49
CA ARG A 53 3.32 -11.51 5.58
C ARG A 53 2.33 -10.69 6.40
N GLU A 54 2.68 -9.46 6.77
CA GLU A 54 1.77 -8.58 7.51
C GLU A 54 0.54 -8.17 6.69
N ALA A 55 0.74 -7.89 5.39
CA ALA A 55 -0.35 -7.56 4.47
C ALA A 55 -1.35 -8.71 4.30
N ALA A 56 -0.90 -9.95 4.42
CA ALA A 56 -1.73 -11.16 4.32
C ALA A 56 -2.41 -11.56 5.64
N ALA A 57 -2.03 -10.98 6.78
CA ALA A 57 -2.53 -11.36 8.10
C ALA A 57 -3.79 -10.57 8.51
N GLY A 58 -4.55 -11.08 9.49
CA GLY A 58 -5.73 -10.40 10.06
C GLY A 58 -7.03 -10.68 9.31
N ASP A 59 -7.90 -9.68 9.21
CA ASP A 59 -9.20 -9.79 8.52
C ASP A 59 -9.03 -10.22 7.05
N ALA A 60 -9.70 -11.30 6.66
CA ALA A 60 -9.52 -11.95 5.36
C ALA A 60 -9.84 -11.01 4.19
N ASP A 61 -10.90 -10.21 4.33
CA ASP A 61 -11.33 -9.22 3.34
C ASP A 61 -10.29 -8.10 3.17
N ALA A 62 -9.76 -7.58 4.29
CA ALA A 62 -8.72 -6.57 4.27
C ALA A 62 -7.38 -7.12 3.74
N ALA A 63 -7.02 -8.34 4.11
CA ALA A 63 -5.84 -9.02 3.60
C ALA A 63 -5.91 -9.22 2.08
N ALA A 64 -7.05 -9.70 1.56
CA ALA A 64 -7.27 -9.86 0.13
C ALA A 64 -7.09 -8.54 -0.63
N ARG A 65 -7.65 -7.43 -0.13
CA ARG A 65 -7.46 -6.10 -0.75
C ARG A 65 -6.01 -5.65 -0.75
N ARG A 66 -5.29 -5.81 0.37
CA ARG A 66 -3.86 -5.45 0.48
C ARG A 66 -3.00 -6.28 -0.48
N MET A 67 -3.26 -7.59 -0.55
CA MET A 67 -2.54 -8.49 -1.45
C MET A 67 -2.82 -8.21 -2.93
N ASN A 68 -4.03 -7.76 -3.30
CA ASN A 68 -4.32 -7.34 -4.67
C ASN A 68 -3.49 -6.13 -5.09
N VAL A 69 -3.29 -5.15 -4.19
CA VAL A 69 -2.41 -4.00 -4.45
C VAL A 69 -0.97 -4.46 -4.69
N ILE A 70 -0.45 -5.37 -3.87
CA ILE A 70 0.91 -5.91 -4.01
C ILE A 70 1.06 -6.68 -5.34
N ARG A 71 0.11 -7.57 -5.64
CA ARG A 71 0.17 -8.43 -6.84
C ARG A 71 0.05 -7.64 -8.14
N SER A 72 -0.83 -6.65 -8.20
CA SER A 72 -1.07 -5.85 -9.42
C SER A 72 0.18 -5.10 -9.93
N ARG A 73 1.23 -4.94 -9.10
CA ARG A 73 2.49 -4.29 -9.49
C ARG A 73 3.61 -5.26 -9.86
N ASN A 74 3.55 -6.51 -9.41
CA ASN A 74 4.55 -7.52 -9.77
C ASN A 74 4.37 -8.06 -11.22
N SER A 75 3.31 -7.64 -11.91
CA SER A 75 3.00 -8.05 -13.29
C SER A 75 3.54 -7.09 -14.36
N ARG A 76 4.59 -6.31 -14.09
CA ARG A 76 5.24 -5.42 -15.08
C ARG A 76 6.76 -5.50 -15.00
#